data_AF-A0A8X6FWH1-F1
#
_entry.id   AF-A0A8X6FWH1-F1
#
_cell.length_a   1.000
_cell.length_b   1.000
_cell.length_c   1.000
_cell.angle_alpha   90.00
_cell.angle_beta   90.00
_cell.angle_gamma   90.00
#
_symmetry.space_group_name_H-M   'P 1'
#
loop_
_entity.id
_entity.type
_entity.pdbx_description
1 polymer ?
#
loop_
_entity_poly.entity_id
_entity_poly.type
_entity_poly.pdbx_seq_one_letter_code
_entity_poly.pdbx_strand_id
1 'polypeptide(L)'
;MVIQFYRRCSPENGGIRTTIRSRANCIDINNRWIVPFSPVLSCTFRAHINVDLCSSVKSIKYICKYVNKGSDLVVFGVQNANDEVTSYQNGRYISTSEAIWHILSFSIHERFPPVTHLDIHLENGQRIYFDRSNVRGVVENPRNTTLMAFFDLCQNDEFAASLLYEEIPGYYTFNKQNGSFQR
;
A
#
# COMPACT_ATOMS: atom_id res chain seq x y z
N MET A 1 -20.68 -19.65 13.12
CA MET A 1 -19.89 -18.43 13.36
C MET A 1 -20.86 -17.29 13.58
N VAL A 2 -20.99 -16.79 14.82
CA VAL A 2 -22.02 -15.80 15.18
C VAL A 2 -21.60 -14.44 14.63
N ILE A 3 -22.33 -13.97 13.61
CA ILE A 3 -22.12 -12.66 13.00
C ILE A 3 -22.73 -11.63 13.96
N GLN A 4 -21.88 -10.98 14.76
CA GLN A 4 -22.33 -9.92 15.66
C GLN A 4 -22.46 -8.64 14.86
N PHE A 5 -23.61 -8.46 14.21
CA PHE A 5 -24.04 -7.13 13.77
C PHE A 5 -23.96 -6.22 15.00
N TYR A 6 -23.20 -5.13 14.92
CA TYR A 6 -23.21 -4.12 15.97
C TYR A 6 -24.64 -3.58 16.09
N ARG A 7 -25.42 -4.14 17.01
CA ARG A 7 -26.81 -3.77 17.23
C ARG A 7 -26.81 -2.69 18.30
N ARG A 8 -27.06 -1.45 17.89
CA ARG A 8 -27.21 -0.32 18.82
C ARG A 8 -28.37 -0.64 19.77
N CYS A 9 -28.10 -0.74 21.07
CA CYS A 9 -29.17 -0.87 22.06
C CYS A 9 -30.06 0.37 21.98
N SER A 10 -31.35 0.17 21.78
CA SER A 10 -32.32 1.25 21.90
C SER A 10 -32.36 1.74 23.35
N PRO A 11 -32.74 3.02 23.60
CA PRO A 11 -32.81 3.55 24.96
C PRO A 11 -33.74 2.74 25.89
N GLU A 12 -34.78 2.13 25.32
CA GLU A 12 -35.71 1.23 26.00
C GLU A 12 -35.13 -0.16 26.31
N ASN A 13 -34.03 -0.56 25.65
CA ASN A 13 -33.35 -1.85 25.83
C ASN A 13 -31.92 -1.66 26.37
N GLY A 14 -31.75 -0.83 27.39
CA GLY A 14 -30.46 -0.61 28.06
C GLY A 14 -29.47 0.29 27.31
N GLY A 15 -29.95 1.09 26.35
CA GLY A 15 -29.15 2.12 25.69
C GLY A 15 -28.91 3.34 26.59
N ILE A 16 -27.76 4.00 26.43
CA ILE A 16 -27.38 5.17 27.24
C ILE A 16 -28.01 6.43 26.62
N ARG A 17 -28.46 7.34 27.48
CA ARG A 17 -28.86 8.71 27.13
C ARG A 17 -28.13 9.71 28.01
N THR A 18 -27.74 10.83 27.43
CA THR A 18 -27.17 11.96 28.16
C THR A 18 -27.63 13.27 27.55
N THR A 19 -27.90 14.26 28.39
CA THR A 19 -28.31 15.58 27.93
C THR A 19 -27.11 16.52 27.93
N ILE A 20 -26.75 17.05 26.76
CA ILE A 20 -25.68 18.06 26.64
C ILE A 20 -26.34 19.45 26.60
N ARG A 21 -25.91 20.36 27.49
CA ARG A 21 -26.28 21.77 27.43
C ARG A 21 -25.25 22.53 26.60
N SER A 22 -25.70 23.15 25.50
CA SER A 22 -24.90 24.07 24.71
C SER A 22 -25.60 25.42 24.64
N ARG A 23 -25.00 26.44 25.28
CA ARG A 23 -25.26 27.91 25.33
C ARG A 23 -26.71 28.46 25.29
N ALA A 24 -27.67 27.82 24.64
CA ALA A 24 -29.11 28.12 24.68
C ALA A 24 -30.03 26.87 24.55
N ASN A 25 -29.50 25.68 24.22
CA ASN A 25 -30.29 24.48 23.96
C ASN A 25 -29.83 23.27 24.78
N CYS A 26 -30.80 22.52 25.29
CA CYS A 26 -30.61 21.16 25.84
C CYS A 26 -30.85 20.15 24.73
N ILE A 27 -29.83 19.39 24.36
CA ILE A 27 -29.94 18.35 23.34
C ILE A 27 -29.86 16.99 24.03
N ASP A 28 -30.90 16.17 23.88
CA ASP A 28 -30.90 14.78 24.36
C ASP A 28 -30.15 13.90 23.35
N ILE A 29 -28.98 13.41 23.76
CA ILE A 29 -28.12 12.55 22.95
C ILE A 29 -28.30 11.11 23.43
N ASN A 30 -28.53 10.23 22.47
CA ASN A 30 -28.66 8.79 22.71
C ASN A 30 -27.65 8.00 21.87
N ASN A 31 -27.59 6.68 22.08
CA ASN A 31 -26.74 5.76 21.33
C ASN A 31 -26.85 5.83 19.79
N ARG A 32 -27.88 6.49 19.22
CA ARG A 32 -28.00 6.69 17.76
C ARG A 32 -27.02 7.73 17.22
N TRP A 33 -26.48 8.60 18.07
CA TRP A 33 -25.52 9.63 17.68
C TRP A 33 -24.07 9.16 17.71
N ILE A 34 -23.83 7.94 18.20
CA ILE A 34 -22.50 7.34 18.29
C ILE A 34 -22.28 6.44 17.07
N VAL A 35 -21.14 6.63 16.39
CA VAL A 35 -20.71 5.76 15.29
C VAL A 35 -20.31 4.40 15.88
N PRO A 36 -20.76 3.27 15.32
CA PRO A 36 -20.33 1.94 15.72
C PRO A 36 -18.81 1.85 15.76
N PHE A 37 -18.29 1.24 16.82
CA PHE A 37 -16.86 0.99 16.94
C PHE A 37 -16.62 -0.36 17.60
N SER A 38 -15.47 -0.95 17.33
CA SER A 38 -15.00 -2.14 18.05
C SER A 38 -14.15 -1.68 19.24
N PRO A 39 -14.57 -1.95 20.50
CA PRO A 39 -13.78 -1.58 21.68
C PRO A 39 -12.39 -2.23 21.67
N VAL A 40 -12.30 -3.47 21.21
CA VAL A 40 -11.02 -4.19 21.10
C VAL A 40 -10.07 -3.46 20.17
N LEU A 41 -10.51 -3.18 18.93
CA LEU A 41 -9.65 -2.49 17.96
C LEU A 41 -9.33 -1.06 18.40
N SER A 42 -10.30 -0.35 19.00
CA SER A 42 -10.09 1.02 19.44
C SER A 42 -9.08 1.10 20.59
N CYS A 43 -9.11 0.14 21.51
CA CYS A 43 -8.10 0.02 22.57
C CYS A 43 -6.73 -0.37 22.00
N THR A 44 -6.66 -1.35 21.09
CA THR A 44 -5.40 -1.83 20.50
C THR A 44 -4.68 -0.72 19.74
N PHE A 45 -5.40 0.05 18.93
CA PHE A 45 -4.82 1.08 18.06
C PHE A 45 -4.91 2.50 18.61
N ARG A 46 -5.49 2.69 19.80
CA ARG A 46 -5.71 4.00 20.44
C ARG A 46 -6.36 5.03 19.51
N ALA A 47 -7.26 4.57 18.65
CA ALA A 47 -7.95 5.36 17.64
C ALA A 47 -9.41 4.93 17.54
N HIS A 48 -10.31 5.84 17.15
CA HIS A 48 -11.72 5.50 16.95
C HIS A 48 -11.89 4.78 15.60
N ILE A 49 -12.11 3.46 15.63
CA ILE A 49 -12.19 2.61 14.43
C ILE A 49 -13.63 2.18 14.18
N ASN A 50 -14.21 2.66 13.08
CA ASN A 50 -15.47 2.15 12.54
C ASN A 50 -15.19 0.86 11.75
N VAL A 51 -15.99 -0.19 12.00
CA VAL A 51 -15.85 -1.50 11.33
C VAL A 51 -17.14 -1.80 10.59
N ASP A 52 -17.06 -1.89 9.27
CA ASP A 52 -18.17 -2.27 8.40
C ASP A 52 -17.90 -3.62 7.75
N LEU A 53 -18.89 -4.53 7.82
CA LEU A 53 -18.81 -5.82 7.13
C LEU A 53 -19.35 -5.66 5.71
N CYS A 54 -18.45 -5.76 4.74
CA CYS A 54 -18.76 -5.66 3.34
C CYS A 54 -18.88 -7.07 2.71
N SER A 55 -20.08 -7.47 2.29
CA SER A 55 -20.32 -8.75 1.61
C SER A 55 -20.42 -8.65 0.08
N SER A 56 -20.47 -7.43 -0.48
CA SER A 56 -20.61 -7.24 -1.93
C SER A 56 -19.26 -7.25 -2.64
N VAL A 57 -19.15 -8.03 -3.72
CA VAL A 57 -17.97 -8.01 -4.62
C VAL A 57 -17.67 -6.60 -5.14
N LYS A 58 -18.70 -5.77 -5.38
CA LYS A 58 -18.51 -4.36 -5.82
C LYS A 58 -17.79 -3.54 -4.78
N SER A 59 -18.14 -3.72 -3.51
CA SER A 59 -17.56 -2.97 -2.39
C SER A 59 -16.15 -3.47 -2.04
N ILE A 60 -15.89 -4.78 -2.15
CA ILE A 60 -14.52 -5.32 -2.05
C ILE A 60 -13.63 -4.75 -3.17
N LYS A 61 -14.12 -4.80 -4.42
CA LYS A 61 -13.42 -4.22 -5.57
C LYS A 61 -13.15 -2.73 -5.38
N TYR A 62 -14.10 -2.00 -4.80
CA TYR A 62 -13.94 -0.58 -4.49
C TYR A 62 -12.78 -0.38 -3.50
N ILE A 63 -12.78 -1.06 -2.35
CA ILE A 63 -11.71 -0.94 -1.35
C ILE A 63 -10.34 -1.29 -1.96
N CYS A 64 -10.23 -2.43 -2.65
CA CYS A 64 -8.97 -2.83 -3.31
C CYS A 64 -8.53 -1.82 -4.36
N LYS A 65 -9.47 -1.19 -5.08
CA LYS A 65 -9.16 -0.12 -6.05
C LYS A 65 -8.53 1.08 -5.34
N TYR A 66 -9.04 1.52 -4.19
CA TYR A 66 -8.47 2.67 -3.47
C TYR A 66 -7.13 2.36 -2.81
N VAL A 67 -7.00 1.18 -2.21
CA VAL A 67 -5.73 0.73 -1.59
C VAL A 67 -4.62 0.62 -2.63
N ASN A 68 -4.93 0.11 -3.82
CA ASN A 68 -3.98 -0.03 -4.91
C ASN A 68 -4.03 1.13 -5.91
N LYS A 69 -4.81 2.18 -5.64
CA LYS A 69 -4.79 3.39 -6.46
C LYS A 69 -3.43 4.02 -6.21
N GLY A 70 -2.62 4.12 -7.27
CA GLY A 70 -1.37 4.87 -7.20
C GLY A 70 -1.64 6.31 -6.75
N SER A 71 -0.61 6.94 -6.23
CA SER A 71 -0.69 8.35 -5.81
C SER A 71 -1.17 9.24 -6.95
N ASP A 72 -1.96 10.25 -6.61
CA ASP A 72 -2.46 11.19 -7.60
C ASP A 72 -1.27 11.87 -8.30
N LEU A 73 -1.32 11.91 -9.63
CA LEU A 73 -0.32 12.57 -10.46
C LEU A 73 -0.82 13.96 -10.80
N VAL A 74 0.04 14.95 -10.67
CA VAL A 74 -0.21 16.33 -11.08
C VAL A 74 0.74 16.68 -12.21
N VAL A 75 0.21 17.34 -13.23
CA VAL A 75 1.01 17.93 -14.31
C VAL A 75 1.08 19.42 -14.03
N PHE A 76 2.27 19.98 -13.87
CA PHE A 76 2.44 21.42 -13.67
C PHE A 76 3.37 22.01 -14.73
N GLY A 77 3.04 23.24 -15.13
CA GLY A 77 3.82 23.99 -16.09
C GLY A 77 5.03 24.62 -15.43
N VAL A 78 6.23 24.40 -15.96
CA VAL A 78 7.45 25.13 -15.55
C VAL A 78 7.66 26.23 -16.58
N GLN A 79 7.58 27.51 -16.16
CA GLN A 79 7.75 28.64 -17.07
C GLN A 79 9.19 28.69 -17.61
N ASN A 80 9.40 28.12 -18.80
CA ASN A 80 10.54 28.41 -19.66
C ASN A 80 9.99 28.99 -20.96
N ALA A 81 10.30 30.26 -21.23
CA ALA A 81 9.70 31.02 -22.33
C ALA A 81 10.08 30.55 -23.74
N ASN A 82 10.99 29.58 -23.89
CA ASN A 82 11.66 29.29 -25.16
C ASN A 82 11.48 27.87 -25.71
N ASP A 83 10.71 26.98 -25.06
CA ASP A 83 10.54 25.60 -25.57
C ASP A 83 9.24 24.94 -25.04
N GLU A 84 8.26 24.77 -25.95
CA GLU A 84 6.94 24.15 -25.71
C GLU A 84 7.05 22.71 -25.17
N VAL A 85 8.07 21.96 -25.59
CA VAL A 85 8.26 20.55 -25.21
C VAL A 85 8.83 20.41 -23.80
N THR A 86 9.48 21.45 -23.27
CA THR A 86 10.05 21.45 -21.90
C THR A 86 9.12 22.02 -20.83
N SER A 87 7.91 22.43 -21.20
CA SER A 87 7.08 23.26 -20.33
C SER A 87 6.22 22.49 -19.32
N TYR A 88 6.19 21.16 -19.32
CA TYR A 88 5.35 20.38 -18.40
C TYR A 88 6.15 19.31 -17.65
N GLN A 89 5.99 19.28 -16.33
CA GLN A 89 6.53 18.23 -15.48
C GLN A 89 5.42 17.45 -14.80
N ASN A 90 5.59 16.14 -14.76
CA ASN A 90 4.71 15.23 -14.03
C ASN A 90 5.28 15.04 -12.63
N GLY A 91 4.52 15.44 -11.61
CA GLY A 91 4.82 15.22 -10.20
C GLY A 91 3.84 14.25 -9.57
N ARG A 92 4.29 13.52 -8.55
CA ARG A 92 3.41 12.79 -7.64
C ARG A 92 2.93 13.76 -6.54
N TYR A 93 1.62 13.87 -6.38
CA TYR A 93 1.04 14.57 -5.23
C TYR A 93 1.20 13.71 -3.98
N ILE A 94 1.66 14.34 -2.89
CA ILE A 94 1.82 13.74 -1.57
C ILE A 94 1.05 14.65 -0.61
N SER A 95 0.12 14.06 0.17
CA SER A 95 -0.65 14.83 1.17
C SER A 95 0.27 15.31 2.31
N THR A 96 -0.11 16.39 2.99
CA THR A 96 0.70 16.93 4.11
C THR A 96 0.97 15.89 5.19
N SER A 97 -0.01 15.03 5.51
CA SER A 97 0.16 13.95 6.49
C SER A 97 1.12 12.87 6.01
N GLU A 98 1.05 12.47 4.73
CA GLU A 98 1.98 11.50 4.13
C GLU A 98 3.41 12.07 4.07
N ALA A 99 3.57 13.35 3.75
CA ALA A 99 4.87 14.03 3.69
C ALA A 99 5.56 14.05 5.06
N ILE A 100 4.84 14.36 6.14
CA ILE A 100 5.38 14.31 7.50
C ILE A 100 5.84 12.88 7.84
N TRP A 101 5.07 11.86 7.44
CA TRP A 101 5.42 10.46 7.65
C TRP A 101 6.75 10.08 6.97
N HIS A 102 6.94 10.55 5.73
CA HIS A 102 8.20 10.40 4.99
C HIS A 102 9.37 11.14 5.67
N ILE A 103 9.18 12.40 6.08
CA ILE A 103 10.22 13.21 6.74
C ILE A 103 10.68 12.54 8.04
N LEU A 104 9.75 11.99 8.80
CA LEU A 104 10.03 11.28 10.06
C LEU A 104 10.50 9.83 9.84
N SER A 105 10.63 9.39 8.58
CA SER A 105 11.03 8.02 8.21
C SER A 105 10.16 6.93 8.85
N PHE A 106 8.88 7.21 9.05
CA PHE A 106 7.93 6.23 9.57
C PHE A 106 7.51 5.24 8.47
N SER A 107 7.22 3.99 8.87
CA SER A 107 6.71 2.99 7.96
C SER A 107 5.34 3.40 7.43
N ILE A 108 5.20 3.48 6.11
CA ILE A 108 3.97 3.95 5.43
C ILE A 108 2.99 2.80 5.23
N HIS A 109 3.52 1.61 4.97
CA HIS A 109 2.72 0.42 4.77
C HIS A 109 3.51 -0.79 5.22
N GLU A 110 2.80 -1.71 5.86
CA GLU A 110 3.28 -3.05 6.15
C GLU A 110 2.30 -4.03 5.51
N ARG A 111 2.82 -5.07 4.87
CA ARG A 111 2.01 -6.15 4.30
C ARG A 111 2.35 -7.42 5.04
N PHE A 112 1.32 -8.06 5.57
CA PHE A 112 1.42 -9.39 6.15
C PHE A 112 0.43 -10.32 5.44
N PRO A 113 0.89 -11.36 4.73
CA PRO A 113 2.29 -11.73 4.51
C PRO A 113 3.04 -10.70 3.63
N PRO A 114 4.38 -10.64 3.71
CA PRO A 114 5.18 -9.80 2.84
C PRO A 114 4.97 -10.21 1.37
N VAL A 115 4.70 -9.23 0.52
CA VAL A 115 4.50 -9.45 -0.93
C VAL A 115 5.68 -8.84 -1.67
N THR A 116 6.45 -9.69 -2.36
CA THR A 116 7.56 -9.28 -3.21
C THR A 116 7.11 -9.28 -4.67
N HIS A 117 7.41 -8.20 -5.39
CA HIS A 117 7.17 -8.15 -6.83
C HIS A 117 8.33 -8.83 -7.55
N LEU A 118 8.01 -9.85 -8.36
CA LEU A 118 8.95 -10.52 -9.25
C LEU A 118 8.93 -9.83 -10.61
N ASP A 119 10.10 -9.65 -11.20
CA ASP A 119 10.25 -9.00 -12.50
C ASP A 119 9.83 -9.96 -13.60
N ILE A 120 9.06 -9.48 -14.57
CA ILE A 120 8.70 -10.25 -15.77
C ILE A 120 8.92 -9.34 -16.97
N HIS A 121 9.75 -9.80 -17.91
CA HIS A 121 10.06 -9.07 -19.13
C HIS A 121 10.48 -10.06 -20.23
N LEU A 122 10.46 -9.59 -21.47
CA LEU A 122 11.02 -10.31 -22.61
C LEU A 122 12.55 -10.25 -22.59
N GLU A 123 13.18 -11.02 -23.45
CA GLU A 123 14.63 -10.95 -23.70
C GLU A 123 15.03 -9.51 -24.06
N ASN A 124 16.06 -8.98 -23.39
CA ASN A 124 16.52 -7.59 -23.51
C ASN A 124 15.46 -6.50 -23.17
N GLY A 125 14.28 -6.88 -22.67
CA GLY A 125 13.22 -5.97 -22.22
C GLY A 125 13.34 -5.56 -20.74
N GLN A 126 14.54 -5.69 -20.17
CA GLN A 126 14.79 -5.42 -18.75
C GLN A 126 14.55 -3.95 -18.44
N ARG A 127 13.87 -3.68 -17.32
CA ARG A 127 13.72 -2.31 -16.83
C ARG A 127 14.96 -1.90 -16.07
N ILE A 128 15.67 -0.92 -16.60
CA ILE A 128 16.91 -0.42 -16.03
C ILE A 128 16.69 1.00 -15.51
N TYR A 129 17.16 1.28 -14.29
CA TYR A 129 17.16 2.61 -13.69
C TYR A 129 18.56 3.18 -13.73
N PHE A 130 18.71 4.36 -14.32
CA PHE A 130 19.99 5.06 -14.41
C PHE A 130 19.80 6.56 -14.15
N ASP A 131 20.91 7.19 -13.79
CA ASP A 131 21.09 8.63 -13.69
C ASP A 131 22.19 9.06 -14.69
N ARG A 132 22.28 10.36 -14.98
CA ARG A 132 23.29 10.91 -15.89
C ARG A 132 24.71 10.52 -15.50
N SER A 133 24.96 10.36 -14.21
CA SER A 133 26.26 10.00 -13.65
C SER A 133 26.65 8.52 -13.86
N ASN A 134 25.68 7.60 -13.90
CA ASN A 134 25.94 6.15 -13.87
C ASN A 134 25.55 5.41 -15.16
N VAL A 135 24.95 6.10 -16.13
CA VAL A 135 24.39 5.50 -17.36
C VAL A 135 25.35 4.56 -18.08
N ARG A 136 26.64 4.93 -18.22
CA ARG A 136 27.62 4.08 -18.90
C ARG A 136 27.82 2.75 -18.18
N GLY A 137 28.09 2.78 -16.87
CA GLY A 137 28.32 1.56 -16.10
C GLY A 137 27.09 0.66 -16.02
N VAL A 138 25.89 1.26 -16.00
CA VAL A 138 24.63 0.52 -15.96
C VAL A 138 24.31 -0.14 -17.31
N VAL A 139 24.67 0.49 -18.43
CA VAL A 139 24.50 -0.09 -19.78
C VAL A 139 25.54 -1.18 -20.04
N GLU A 140 26.78 -0.99 -19.59
CA GLU A 140 27.85 -1.98 -19.74
C GLU A 140 27.63 -3.22 -18.87
N ASN A 141 27.11 -3.03 -17.66
CA ASN A 141 26.84 -4.13 -16.73
C ASN A 141 25.47 -3.95 -16.05
N PRO A 142 24.37 -4.31 -16.73
CA PRO A 142 23.04 -4.22 -16.15
C PRO A 142 22.93 -5.17 -14.96
N ARG A 143 22.25 -4.71 -13.90
CA ARG A 143 21.97 -5.58 -12.74
C ARG A 143 21.00 -6.68 -13.15
N ASN A 144 21.28 -7.90 -12.71
CA ASN A 144 20.36 -9.02 -12.87
C ASN A 144 19.00 -8.69 -12.24
N THR A 145 17.94 -8.83 -13.04
CA THR A 145 16.57 -8.81 -12.54
C THR A 145 16.31 -10.09 -11.75
N THR A 146 15.23 -10.08 -10.97
CA THR A 146 14.80 -11.31 -10.27
C THR A 146 14.50 -12.45 -11.24
N LEU A 147 14.13 -12.19 -12.50
CA LEU A 147 13.89 -13.23 -13.51
C LEU A 147 15.20 -13.85 -14.02
N MET A 148 16.19 -13.01 -14.31
CA MET A 148 17.50 -13.49 -14.73
C MET A 148 18.17 -14.32 -13.64
N ALA A 149 18.11 -13.83 -12.39
CA ALA A 149 18.62 -14.55 -11.24
C ALA A 149 17.93 -15.90 -11.02
N PHE A 150 16.65 -16.03 -11.40
CA PHE A 150 15.95 -17.31 -11.37
C PHE A 150 16.47 -18.27 -12.43
N PHE A 151 16.70 -17.82 -13.66
CA PHE A 151 17.30 -18.66 -14.70
C PHE A 151 18.70 -19.13 -14.33
N ASP A 152 19.53 -18.24 -13.77
CA ASP A 152 20.85 -18.59 -13.26
C ASP A 152 20.74 -19.60 -12.11
N LEU A 153 19.76 -19.44 -11.21
CA LEU A 153 19.54 -20.37 -10.10
C LEU A 153 19.13 -21.76 -10.61
N CYS A 154 18.22 -21.85 -11.58
CA CYS A 154 17.79 -23.13 -12.17
C CYS A 154 18.92 -23.89 -12.88
N GLN A 155 19.94 -23.19 -13.36
CA GLN A 155 21.12 -23.85 -13.96
C GLN A 155 22.04 -24.47 -12.89
N ASN A 156 22.06 -23.91 -11.69
CA ASN A 156 23.01 -24.28 -10.63
C ASN A 156 22.38 -25.16 -9.53
N ASP A 157 21.05 -25.14 -9.37
CA ASP A 157 20.32 -25.87 -8.33
C ASP A 157 19.14 -26.64 -8.94
N GLU A 158 19.22 -27.97 -8.86
CA GLU A 158 18.20 -28.89 -9.38
C GLU A 158 16.86 -28.75 -8.64
N PHE A 159 16.89 -28.38 -7.36
CA PHE A 159 15.65 -28.12 -6.61
C PHE A 159 14.96 -26.86 -7.13
N ALA A 160 15.71 -25.78 -7.36
CA ALA A 160 15.14 -24.56 -7.93
C ALA A 160 14.60 -24.78 -9.35
N ALA A 161 15.23 -25.64 -10.15
CA ALA A 161 14.74 -26.01 -11.48
C ALA A 161 13.39 -26.77 -11.43
N SER A 162 13.06 -27.39 -10.31
CA SER A 162 11.76 -28.07 -10.11
C SER A 162 10.61 -27.13 -9.75
N LEU A 163 10.90 -25.88 -9.39
CA LEU A 163 9.93 -24.90 -8.88
C LEU A 163 9.47 -23.94 -9.99
N LEU A 164 8.23 -23.47 -9.86
CA LEU A 164 7.75 -22.32 -10.64
C LEU A 164 8.35 -21.03 -10.10
N TYR A 165 8.46 -20.03 -10.97
CA TYR A 165 9.06 -18.75 -10.60
C TYR A 165 8.35 -18.06 -9.42
N GLU A 166 7.03 -18.21 -9.31
CA GLU A 166 6.22 -17.68 -8.21
C GLU A 166 6.42 -18.41 -6.87
N GLU A 167 6.95 -19.63 -6.89
CA GLU A 167 7.22 -20.45 -5.70
C GLU A 167 8.60 -20.17 -5.10
N ILE A 168 9.52 -19.63 -5.91
CA ILE A 168 10.92 -19.36 -5.51
C ILE A 168 11.02 -18.50 -4.24
N PRO A 169 10.27 -17.40 -4.08
CA PRO A 169 10.32 -16.60 -2.85
C PRO A 169 9.90 -17.35 -1.57
N GLY A 170 9.24 -18.50 -1.69
CA GLY A 170 8.92 -19.38 -0.57
C GLY A 170 10.11 -20.17 -0.04
N TYR A 171 11.17 -20.34 -0.85
CA TYR A 171 12.34 -21.16 -0.52
C TYR A 171 13.67 -20.38 -0.60
N TYR A 172 13.71 -19.30 -1.36
CA TYR A 172 14.91 -18.50 -1.60
C TYR A 172 14.64 -17.01 -1.36
N THR A 173 15.63 -16.32 -0.82
CA THR A 173 15.64 -14.88 -0.61
C THR A 173 16.50 -14.20 -1.68
N PHE A 174 15.97 -13.17 -2.32
CA PHE A 174 16.73 -12.40 -3.32
C PHE A 174 17.67 -11.38 -2.66
N ASN A 175 18.97 -11.50 -2.91
CA ASN A 175 19.98 -10.55 -2.46
C ASN A 175 20.17 -9.44 -3.50
N LYS A 176 19.68 -8.23 -3.20
CA LYS A 176 19.76 -7.07 -4.11
C LYS A 176 21.17 -6.54 -4.37
N GLN A 177 22.14 -6.84 -3.50
CA GLN A 177 23.54 -6.40 -3.70
C GLN A 177 24.23 -7.30 -4.71
N ASN A 178 24.01 -8.61 -4.59
CA ASN A 178 24.65 -9.61 -5.44
C ASN A 178 23.84 -9.91 -6.71
N GLY A 179 22.55 -9.55 -6.74
CA GLY A 179 21.66 -9.83 -7.86
C GLY A 179 21.34 -11.31 -8.01
N SER A 180 21.33 -12.08 -6.91
CA SER A 180 21.13 -13.52 -6.92
C SER A 180 20.20 -14.01 -5.82
N PHE A 181 19.55 -15.15 -6.06
CA PHE A 181 18.78 -15.86 -5.04
C PHE A 181 19.70 -16.69 -4.15
N GLN A 182 19.43 -16.66 -2.85
CA GLN A 182 20.14 -17.40 -1.81
C GLN A 182 19.11 -18.15 -0.97
N ARG A 183 19.44 -19.38 -0.58
CA ARG A 183 18.58 -20.21 0.24
C ARG A 183 18.69 -19.84 1.72
#